data_AF-A0AAE0BWF4-F1
#
_entry.id   AF-A0AAE0BWF4-F1
#
_cell.length_a   1.000
_cell.length_b   1.000
_cell.length_c   1.000
_cell.angle_alpha   90.00
_cell.angle_beta   90.00
_cell.angle_gamma   90.00
#
_symmetry.space_group_name_H-M   'P 1'
#
loop_
_entity.id
_entity.type
_entity.pdbx_description
1 polymer ?
#
loop_
_entity_poly.entity_id
_entity_poly.type
_entity_poly.pdbx_seq_one_letter_code
_entity_poly.pdbx_strand_id
1 'polypeptide(L)'
;MEFDWVCATRNMPGLDTSEESRLLTHLRDVVQNARQVANRPTAPARRLEGKLETFKRKRVNEDRTREIPGDVAIQKLHHHLDSFGMERTNSQKLFHRAFLGATLAHIYGTNDFERHRTRILAQNGMEDPSFEVLVVTPRRWGKTTSVAMFVAALLLSVPDMWVSVFSTGQRASSSLLEQVCKLVCHVPQGSARILRRNQEQVFVRGDSPADIRRMYSYPSSVQGPRPIRPPPIPSPAPT
;
A
#
# COMPACT_ATOMS: atom_id res chain seq x y z
N MET A 1 29.08 -0.12 -17.02
CA MET A 1 30.35 0.02 -17.77
C MET A 1 31.01 1.26 -17.18
N GLU A 2 32.17 1.25 -16.53
CA GLU A 2 33.37 0.42 -16.63
C GLU A 2 34.22 0.77 -15.37
N PHE A 3 34.53 -0.19 -14.48
CA PHE A 3 35.81 -0.89 -14.25
C PHE A 3 36.66 -0.39 -13.07
N ASP A 4 36.89 -1.33 -12.15
CA ASP A 4 37.98 -1.36 -11.18
C ASP A 4 39.35 -1.23 -11.86
N TRP A 5 40.24 -0.47 -11.23
CA TRP A 5 41.69 -0.55 -11.42
C TRP A 5 42.40 -0.40 -10.07
N VAL A 6 42.57 -1.51 -9.36
CA VAL A 6 43.63 -1.63 -8.35
C VAL A 6 44.31 -2.99 -8.52
N CYS A 7 45.29 -3.03 -9.42
CA CYS A 7 46.37 -3.98 -9.34
C CYS A 7 47.71 -3.32 -9.67
N ALA A 8 48.62 -3.46 -8.71
CA ALA A 8 50.06 -3.61 -8.89
C ALA A 8 50.89 -2.41 -9.36
N THR A 9 51.53 -1.75 -8.41
CA THR A 9 52.98 -1.46 -8.52
C THR A 9 53.69 -1.94 -7.27
N ARG A 10 54.32 -3.11 -7.40
CA ARG A 10 55.43 -3.59 -6.57
C ARG A 10 56.68 -2.75 -6.87
N ASN A 11 57.42 -2.45 -5.80
CA ASN A 11 58.88 -2.33 -5.73
C ASN A 11 59.60 -1.49 -6.79
N MET A 12 59.84 -0.22 -6.46
CA MET A 12 61.09 0.47 -6.78
C MET A 12 61.85 0.67 -5.46
N PRO A 13 63.09 0.16 -5.29
CA PRO A 13 63.90 0.44 -4.12
C PRO A 13 64.64 1.78 -4.31
N GLY A 14 64.58 2.66 -3.30
CA GLY A 14 65.58 3.73 -3.16
C GLY A 14 65.12 5.18 -3.33
N LEU A 15 63.88 5.52 -2.96
CA LEU A 15 63.47 6.92 -2.73
C LEU A 15 62.83 7.03 -1.34
N ASP A 16 63.22 8.07 -0.59
CA ASP A 16 62.78 8.35 0.77
C ASP A 16 61.25 8.55 0.80
N THR A 17 60.53 7.53 1.26
CA THR A 17 59.07 7.41 1.24
C THR A 17 58.35 8.51 2.04
N SER A 18 59.11 9.25 2.86
CA SER A 18 58.65 10.38 3.67
C SER A 18 58.35 11.63 2.83
N GLU A 19 59.23 12.00 1.89
CA GLU A 19 59.06 13.23 1.11
C GLU A 19 58.01 13.10 0.01
N GLU A 20 57.96 11.95 -0.66
CA GLU A 20 56.97 11.68 -1.71
C GLU A 20 55.55 11.62 -1.13
N SER A 21 55.39 11.03 0.06
CA SER A 21 54.11 11.04 0.79
C SER A 21 53.69 12.46 1.20
N ARG A 22 54.63 13.32 1.59
CA ARG A 22 54.36 14.72 1.95
C ARG A 22 53.93 15.54 0.73
N LEU A 23 54.62 15.37 -0.40
CA LEU A 23 54.28 16.06 -1.66
C LEU A 23 52.92 15.61 -2.21
N LEU A 24 52.62 14.31 -2.18
CA LEU A 24 51.32 13.78 -2.61
C LEU A 24 50.17 14.25 -1.70
N THR A 25 50.42 14.36 -0.39
CA THR A 25 49.43 14.92 0.55
C THR A 25 49.19 16.40 0.27
N HIS A 26 50.27 17.18 0.11
CA HIS A 26 50.17 18.61 -0.21
C HIS A 26 49.48 18.86 -1.56
N LEU A 27 49.76 18.05 -2.59
CA LEU A 27 49.10 18.16 -3.89
C LEU A 27 47.61 17.80 -3.82
N ARG A 28 47.23 16.79 -3.04
CA ARG A 28 45.80 16.49 -2.79
C ARG A 28 45.11 17.65 -2.10
N ASP A 29 45.74 18.25 -1.09
CA ASP A 29 45.16 19.37 -0.36
C ASP A 29 45.01 20.62 -1.24
N VAL A 30 46.00 20.91 -2.09
CA VAL A 30 45.91 22.02 -3.06
C VAL A 30 44.77 21.77 -4.07
N VAL A 31 44.64 20.55 -4.60
CA VAL A 31 43.56 20.21 -5.54
C VAL A 31 42.19 20.24 -4.86
N GLN A 32 42.06 19.77 -3.61
CA GLN A 32 40.83 19.84 -2.85
C GLN A 32 40.44 21.29 -2.54
N ASN A 33 41.38 22.13 -2.13
CA ASN A 33 41.15 23.55 -1.89
C ASN A 33 40.75 24.30 -3.18
N ALA A 34 41.42 24.02 -4.31
CA ALA A 34 41.06 24.61 -5.60
C ALA A 34 39.63 24.23 -6.04
N ARG A 35 39.22 22.97 -5.81
CA ARG A 35 37.84 22.52 -6.06
C ARG A 35 36.82 23.18 -5.15
N GLN A 36 37.15 23.39 -3.87
CA GLN A 36 36.27 24.09 -2.92
C GLN A 36 36.09 25.56 -3.28
N VAL A 37 37.13 26.23 -3.81
CA VAL A 37 37.05 27.62 -4.25
C VAL A 37 36.25 27.75 -5.56
N ALA A 38 36.44 26.83 -6.50
CA ALA A 38 35.69 26.81 -7.77
C ALA A 38 34.20 26.51 -7.59
N ASN A 39 33.82 25.73 -6.57
CA ASN A 39 32.43 25.38 -6.26
C ASN A 39 31.75 26.32 -5.27
N ARG A 40 32.30 27.50 -4.96
CA ARG A 40 31.59 28.48 -4.11
C ARG A 40 30.52 29.19 -4.94
N PRO A 41 29.22 28.94 -4.69
CA PRO A 41 28.17 29.68 -5.37
C PRO A 41 28.31 31.17 -5.03
N THR A 42 28.24 32.00 -6.07
CA THR A 42 28.31 33.46 -5.93
C THR A 42 27.18 33.97 -5.04
N ALA A 43 27.38 35.09 -4.36
CA ALA A 43 26.39 35.71 -3.47
C ALA A 43 24.95 35.81 -4.06
N PRO A 44 24.75 36.16 -5.35
CA PRO A 44 23.42 36.13 -5.96
C PRO A 44 22.82 34.72 -6.10
N ALA A 45 23.62 33.68 -6.39
CA ALA A 45 23.17 32.30 -6.48
C ALA A 45 22.68 31.76 -5.11
N ARG A 46 23.42 32.06 -4.03
CA ARG A 46 23.01 31.71 -2.65
C ARG A 46 21.69 32.35 -2.25
N ARG A 47 21.41 33.57 -2.70
CA ARG A 47 20.17 34.30 -2.39
C ARG A 47 18.96 33.72 -3.14
N LEU A 48 19.16 33.22 -4.35
CA LEU A 48 18.14 32.51 -5.13
C LEU A 48 17.87 31.11 -4.55
N GLU A 49 18.91 30.35 -4.19
CA GLU A 49 18.76 29.04 -3.52
C GLU A 49 18.03 29.17 -2.18
N GLY A 50 18.41 30.15 -1.35
CA GLY A 50 17.71 30.40 -0.08
C GLY A 50 16.24 30.75 -0.26
N LYS A 51 15.89 31.53 -1.29
CA LYS A 51 14.49 31.79 -1.65
C LYS A 51 13.78 30.53 -2.14
N LEU A 52 14.40 29.76 -3.03
CA LEU A 52 13.83 28.51 -3.57
C LEU A 52 13.55 27.50 -2.45
N GLU A 53 14.48 27.31 -1.53
CA GLU A 53 14.31 26.43 -0.37
C GLU A 53 13.24 26.95 0.59
N THR A 54 13.17 28.27 0.81
CA THR A 54 12.10 28.88 1.61
C THR A 54 10.72 28.68 0.95
N PHE A 55 10.64 28.82 -0.38
CA PHE A 55 9.41 28.58 -1.14
C PHE A 55 9.00 27.10 -1.13
N LYS A 56 9.95 26.17 -1.31
CA LYS A 56 9.72 24.72 -1.16
C LYS A 56 9.21 24.41 0.25
N ARG A 57 9.86 24.93 1.28
CA ARG A 57 9.50 24.71 2.69
C ARG A 57 8.12 25.30 3.03
N LYS A 58 7.79 26.48 2.48
CA LYS A 58 6.49 27.11 2.65
C LYS A 58 5.36 26.32 1.97
N ARG A 59 5.57 25.87 0.71
CA ARG A 59 4.61 24.97 0.02
C ARG A 59 4.42 23.65 0.76
N VAL A 60 5.51 23.01 1.19
CA VAL A 60 5.46 21.74 1.94
C VAL A 60 4.69 21.89 3.25
N ASN A 61 4.81 23.03 3.94
CA ASN A 61 4.00 23.31 5.13
C ASN A 61 2.53 23.61 4.79
N GLU A 62 2.24 24.35 3.73
CA GLU A 62 0.85 24.61 3.31
C GLU A 62 0.11 23.33 2.90
N ASP A 63 0.76 22.42 2.17
CA ASP A 63 0.20 21.11 1.80
C ASP A 63 0.05 20.15 2.99
N ARG A 64 0.84 20.32 4.05
CA ARG A 64 0.67 19.54 5.30
C ARG A 64 -0.58 19.93 6.09
N THR A 65 -1.13 21.11 5.85
CA THR A 65 -2.16 21.69 6.73
C THR A 65 -3.58 21.53 6.18
N ARG A 66 -3.74 21.21 4.89
CA ARG A 66 -5.06 21.01 4.29
C ARG A 66 -5.50 19.55 4.44
N GLU A 67 -6.42 19.32 5.35
CA GLU A 67 -7.17 18.07 5.43
C GLU A 67 -7.99 17.90 4.14
N ILE A 68 -7.80 16.78 3.46
CA ILE A 68 -8.57 16.42 2.25
C ILE A 68 -9.58 15.30 2.57
N PRO A 69 -10.64 15.11 1.77
CA PRO A 69 -11.71 14.16 2.09
C PRO A 69 -11.23 12.73 2.41
N GLY A 70 -10.17 12.26 1.75
CA GLY A 70 -9.58 10.95 2.02
C GLY A 70 -8.95 10.82 3.42
N ASP A 71 -8.43 11.91 4.01
CA ASP A 71 -7.90 11.90 5.38
C ASP A 71 -9.03 11.59 6.38
N VAL A 72 -10.18 12.24 6.20
CA VAL A 72 -11.40 12.00 7.00
C VAL A 72 -11.89 10.56 6.83
N ALA A 73 -11.86 10.04 5.60
CA ALA A 73 -12.26 8.66 5.31
C ALA A 73 -11.35 7.63 6.02
N ILE A 74 -10.03 7.87 6.06
CA ILE A 74 -9.09 7.01 6.80
C ILE A 74 -9.33 7.06 8.31
N GLN A 75 -9.59 8.25 8.88
CA GLN A 75 -9.93 8.38 10.30
C GLN A 75 -11.19 7.59 10.65
N LYS A 76 -12.25 7.72 9.83
CA LYS A 76 -13.49 6.92 9.97
C LYS A 76 -13.21 5.42 9.85
N LEU A 77 -12.34 5.02 8.92
CA LEU A 77 -11.97 3.61 8.71
C LEU A 77 -11.30 3.03 9.95
N HIS A 78 -10.34 3.74 10.53
CA HIS A 78 -9.70 3.31 11.77
C HIS A 78 -10.70 3.22 12.92
N HIS A 79 -11.55 4.24 13.08
CA HIS A 79 -12.60 4.23 14.09
C HIS A 79 -13.51 2.99 13.95
N HIS A 80 -13.98 2.68 12.74
CA HIS A 80 -14.85 1.52 12.51
C HIS A 80 -14.14 0.18 12.77
N LEU A 81 -12.86 0.05 12.38
CA LEU A 81 -12.08 -1.15 12.68
C LEU A 81 -11.97 -1.45 14.18
N ASP A 82 -12.03 -0.42 15.02
CA ASP A 82 -12.00 -0.53 16.48
C ASP A 82 -13.40 -0.56 17.12
N SER A 83 -14.46 -0.20 16.38
CA SER A 83 -15.84 -0.15 16.88
C SER A 83 -16.65 -1.43 16.66
N PHE A 84 -16.09 -2.49 16.09
CA PHE A 84 -16.82 -3.73 15.79
C PHE A 84 -16.99 -4.68 16.99
N GLY A 85 -16.62 -4.26 18.20
CA GLY A 85 -16.73 -5.08 19.41
C GLY A 85 -15.82 -6.31 19.43
N MET A 86 -14.81 -6.36 18.54
CA MET A 86 -13.83 -7.43 18.45
C MET A 86 -12.42 -6.85 18.55
N GLU A 87 -11.60 -7.43 19.41
CA GLU A 87 -10.18 -7.04 19.49
C GLU A 87 -9.40 -7.64 18.32
N ARG A 88 -8.71 -6.78 17.57
CA ARG A 88 -7.88 -7.18 16.43
C ARG A 88 -6.55 -7.74 16.91
N THR A 89 -6.20 -8.95 16.48
CA THR A 89 -4.87 -9.51 16.75
C THR A 89 -3.77 -8.74 16.00
N ASN A 90 -2.52 -8.87 16.44
CA ASN A 90 -1.38 -8.22 15.78
C ASN A 90 -1.26 -8.59 14.29
N SER A 91 -1.55 -9.85 13.92
CA SER A 91 -1.57 -10.26 12.51
C SER A 91 -2.70 -9.59 11.73
N GLN A 92 -3.89 -9.43 12.32
CA GLN A 92 -5.00 -8.75 11.66
C GLN A 92 -4.69 -7.26 11.47
N LYS A 93 -4.07 -6.60 12.47
CA LYS A 93 -3.59 -5.22 12.34
C LYS A 93 -2.57 -5.08 11.21
N LEU A 94 -1.66 -6.05 11.05
CA LEU A 94 -0.71 -6.08 9.94
C LEU A 94 -1.41 -6.22 8.59
N PHE A 95 -2.39 -7.13 8.46
CA PHE A 95 -3.18 -7.27 7.24
C PHE A 95 -3.93 -5.97 6.90
N HIS A 96 -4.57 -5.34 7.89
CA HIS A 96 -5.28 -4.09 7.67
C HIS A 96 -4.36 -2.94 7.24
N ARG A 97 -3.14 -2.86 7.77
CA ARG A 97 -2.15 -1.87 7.31
C ARG A 97 -1.76 -2.11 5.85
N ALA A 98 -1.55 -3.36 5.46
CA ALA A 98 -1.25 -3.71 4.08
C ALA A 98 -2.44 -3.40 3.15
N PHE A 99 -3.66 -3.80 3.54
CA PHE A 99 -4.89 -3.51 2.79
C PHE A 99 -5.14 -2.01 2.65
N LEU A 100 -4.87 -1.23 3.70
CA LEU A 100 -4.96 0.23 3.66
C LEU A 100 -4.02 0.78 2.59
N GLY A 101 -2.75 0.36 2.58
CA GLY A 101 -1.77 0.78 1.57
C GLY A 101 -2.25 0.53 0.14
N ALA A 102 -2.75 -0.69 -0.12
CA ALA A 102 -3.32 -1.09 -1.40
C ALA A 102 -4.52 -0.26 -1.85
N THR A 103 -5.25 0.33 -0.90
CA THR A 103 -6.51 1.02 -1.17
C THR A 103 -6.40 2.54 -1.07
N LEU A 104 -5.23 3.11 -0.74
CA LEU A 104 -5.05 4.56 -0.59
C LEU A 104 -5.50 5.34 -1.83
N ALA A 105 -5.10 4.91 -3.03
CA ALA A 105 -5.50 5.59 -4.27
C ALA A 105 -7.02 5.55 -4.51
N HIS A 106 -7.72 4.50 -4.02
CA HIS A 106 -9.17 4.42 -4.10
C HIS A 106 -9.87 5.27 -3.03
N ILE A 107 -9.27 5.40 -1.84
CA ILE A 107 -9.82 6.21 -0.73
C ILE A 107 -9.71 7.70 -1.03
N TYR A 108 -8.55 8.14 -1.53
CA TYR A 108 -8.30 9.54 -1.87
C TYR A 108 -8.80 9.92 -3.27
N GLY A 109 -8.96 8.95 -4.16
CA GLY A 109 -9.13 9.18 -5.60
C GLY A 109 -7.80 9.46 -6.29
N THR A 110 -7.69 9.08 -7.56
CA THR A 110 -6.44 9.10 -8.32
C THR A 110 -5.76 10.47 -8.33
N ASN A 111 -6.53 11.55 -8.49
CA ASN A 111 -5.98 12.91 -8.61
C ASN A 111 -5.37 13.40 -7.29
N ASP A 112 -6.11 13.30 -6.18
CA ASP A 112 -5.64 13.77 -4.88
C ASP A 112 -4.54 12.88 -4.32
N PHE A 113 -4.62 11.57 -4.59
CA PHE A 113 -3.57 10.62 -4.23
C PHE A 113 -2.25 10.96 -4.92
N GLU A 114 -2.23 11.15 -6.24
CA GLU A 114 -0.98 11.47 -6.95
C GLU A 114 -0.44 12.85 -6.57
N ARG A 115 -1.32 13.84 -6.37
CA ARG A 115 -0.92 15.19 -5.96
C ARG A 115 -0.27 15.21 -4.58
N HIS A 116 -0.78 14.43 -3.62
CA HIS A 116 -0.34 14.44 -2.22
C HIS A 116 0.36 13.14 -1.80
N ARG A 117 0.82 12.33 -2.77
CA ARG A 117 1.33 10.95 -2.59
C ARG A 117 2.34 10.83 -1.46
N THR A 118 3.38 11.67 -1.48
CA THR A 118 4.45 11.66 -0.48
C THR A 118 3.93 11.95 0.93
N ARG A 119 2.97 12.89 1.08
CA ARG A 119 2.35 13.19 2.39
C ARG A 119 1.53 12.01 2.87
N ILE A 120 0.67 11.49 2.00
CA ILE A 120 -0.26 10.40 2.31
C ILE A 120 0.51 9.15 2.74
N LEU A 121 1.54 8.76 1.98
CA LEU A 121 2.38 7.61 2.31
C LEU A 121 3.10 7.81 3.65
N ALA A 122 3.74 8.97 3.85
CA ALA A 122 4.45 9.25 5.10
C ALA A 122 3.53 9.21 6.34
N GLN A 123 2.31 9.76 6.25
CA GLN A 123 1.34 9.72 7.34
C GLN A 123 0.83 8.32 7.67
N ASN A 124 0.78 7.44 6.66
CA ASN A 124 0.39 6.03 6.84
C ASN A 124 1.59 5.11 7.11
N GLY A 125 2.79 5.68 7.29
CA GLY A 125 4.03 4.93 7.54
C GLY A 125 4.42 4.04 6.37
N MET A 126 4.26 4.52 5.15
CA MET A 126 4.63 3.83 3.91
C MET A 126 5.67 4.66 3.17
N GLU A 127 6.64 4.00 2.55
CA GLU A 127 7.68 4.66 1.75
C GLU A 127 7.24 4.73 0.29
N ASP A 128 6.77 3.59 -0.23
CA ASP A 128 6.27 3.43 -1.59
C ASP A 128 4.81 2.97 -1.59
N PRO A 129 4.05 3.30 -2.64
CA PRO A 129 2.71 2.76 -2.80
C PRO A 129 2.78 1.34 -3.31
N SER A 130 2.06 0.46 -2.64
CA SER A 130 1.68 -0.84 -3.16
C SER A 130 0.22 -0.80 -3.53
N PHE A 131 -0.15 -1.32 -4.70
CA PHE A 131 -1.55 -1.47 -5.12
C PHE A 131 -2.05 -2.90 -4.94
N GLU A 132 -1.14 -3.84 -4.69
CA GLU A 132 -1.43 -5.26 -4.55
C GLU A 132 -0.88 -5.78 -3.23
N VAL A 133 -1.60 -6.73 -2.63
CA VAL A 133 -1.19 -7.37 -1.38
C VAL A 133 -1.42 -8.86 -1.51
N LEU A 134 -0.35 -9.64 -1.34
CA LEU A 134 -0.41 -11.09 -1.24
C LEU A 134 -0.20 -11.50 0.23
N VAL A 135 -1.17 -12.23 0.79
CA VAL A 135 -1.09 -12.76 2.16
C VAL A 135 -1.06 -14.28 2.13
N VAL A 136 0.08 -14.87 2.49
CA VAL A 136 0.24 -16.32 2.65
C VAL A 136 0.34 -16.66 4.12
N THR A 137 -0.64 -17.41 4.65
CA THR A 137 -0.67 -17.80 6.07
C THR A 137 -1.34 -19.16 6.28
N PRO A 138 -1.05 -19.85 7.40
CA PRO A 138 -1.70 -21.11 7.76
C PRO A 138 -3.23 -21.04 7.86
N ARG A 139 -3.86 -22.21 7.97
CA ARG A 139 -5.30 -22.34 8.23
C ARG A 139 -5.65 -21.67 9.56
N ARG A 140 -6.82 -21.00 9.62
CA ARG A 140 -7.35 -20.34 10.84
C ARG A 140 -6.55 -19.14 11.37
N TRP A 141 -5.63 -18.58 10.58
CA TRP A 141 -4.87 -17.37 10.96
C TRP A 141 -5.69 -16.06 10.93
N GLY A 142 -7.02 -16.11 10.97
CA GLY A 142 -7.89 -14.92 11.00
C GLY A 142 -8.01 -14.12 9.70
N LYS A 143 -7.58 -14.68 8.54
CA LYS A 143 -7.66 -14.02 7.22
C LYS A 143 -9.08 -13.54 6.89
N THR A 144 -10.05 -14.46 6.90
CA THR A 144 -11.45 -14.19 6.54
C THR A 144 -12.05 -13.09 7.40
N THR A 145 -11.84 -13.14 8.71
CA THR A 145 -12.30 -12.09 9.63
C THR A 145 -11.65 -10.75 9.34
N SER A 146 -10.36 -10.72 9.01
CA SER A 146 -9.66 -9.47 8.67
C SER A 146 -10.21 -8.84 7.39
N VAL A 147 -10.44 -9.67 6.36
CA VAL A 147 -11.08 -9.20 5.11
C VAL A 147 -12.48 -8.67 5.41
N ALA A 148 -13.29 -9.39 6.19
CA ALA A 148 -14.64 -8.94 6.54
C ALA A 148 -14.64 -7.60 7.32
N MET A 149 -13.76 -7.46 8.32
CA MET A 149 -13.61 -6.22 9.09
C MET A 149 -13.19 -5.05 8.20
N PHE A 150 -12.18 -5.25 7.36
CA PHE A 150 -11.68 -4.20 6.49
C PHE A 150 -12.70 -3.77 5.44
N VAL A 151 -13.38 -4.72 4.79
CA VAL A 151 -14.43 -4.42 3.81
C VAL A 151 -15.61 -3.71 4.48
N ALA A 152 -16.06 -4.16 5.66
CA ALA A 152 -17.11 -3.47 6.41
C ALA A 152 -16.71 -2.02 6.74
N ALA A 153 -15.47 -1.81 7.22
CA ALA A 153 -14.96 -0.47 7.53
C ALA A 153 -14.86 0.42 6.29
N LEU A 154 -14.41 -0.11 5.14
CA LEU A 154 -14.39 0.61 3.87
C LEU A 154 -15.79 1.06 3.45
N LEU A 155 -16.77 0.15 3.47
CA LEU A 155 -18.16 0.46 3.14
C LEU A 155 -18.77 1.50 4.09
N LEU A 156 -18.33 1.59 5.33
CA LEU A 156 -18.81 2.59 6.29
C LEU A 156 -18.09 3.93 6.19
N SER A 157 -16.88 3.97 5.62
CA SER A 157 -16.02 5.16 5.67
C SER A 157 -15.87 5.90 4.36
N VAL A 158 -15.81 5.17 3.24
CA VAL A 158 -15.41 5.72 1.94
C VAL A 158 -16.64 5.91 1.05
N PRO A 159 -16.90 7.15 0.58
CA PRO A 159 -18.05 7.44 -0.28
C PRO A 159 -17.94 6.75 -1.65
N ASP A 160 -19.07 6.35 -2.22
CA ASP A 160 -19.21 5.74 -3.55
C ASP A 160 -18.33 4.50 -3.81
N MET A 161 -17.85 3.87 -2.73
CA MET A 161 -16.97 2.71 -2.78
C MET A 161 -17.71 1.47 -3.27
N TRP A 162 -17.06 0.71 -4.14
CA TRP A 162 -17.51 -0.62 -4.53
C TRP A 162 -16.38 -1.64 -4.36
N VAL A 163 -16.71 -2.78 -3.74
CA VAL A 163 -15.74 -3.83 -3.43
C VAL A 163 -16.25 -5.15 -3.99
N SER A 164 -15.39 -5.89 -4.70
CA SER A 164 -15.71 -7.25 -5.14
C SER A 164 -14.78 -8.24 -4.45
N VAL A 165 -15.35 -9.25 -3.79
CA VAL A 165 -14.58 -10.29 -3.12
C VAL A 165 -14.85 -11.64 -3.76
N PHE A 166 -13.77 -12.33 -4.12
CA PHE A 166 -13.80 -13.66 -4.72
C PHE A 166 -13.33 -14.69 -3.69
N SER A 167 -14.03 -15.82 -3.58
CA SER A 167 -13.69 -16.86 -2.61
C SER A 167 -14.04 -18.26 -3.12
N THR A 168 -13.50 -19.31 -2.50
CA THR A 168 -13.66 -20.69 -2.99
C THR A 168 -15.07 -21.23 -2.73
N GLY A 169 -15.88 -21.31 -3.78
CA GLY A 169 -17.23 -21.87 -3.75
C GLY A 169 -18.28 -21.03 -3.02
N GLN A 170 -19.56 -21.39 -3.22
CA GLN A 170 -20.71 -20.59 -2.80
C GLN A 170 -20.85 -20.43 -1.28
N ARG A 171 -20.48 -21.46 -0.51
CA ARG A 171 -20.60 -21.43 0.95
C ARG A 171 -19.63 -20.42 1.58
N ALA A 172 -18.41 -20.32 1.05
CA ALA A 172 -17.41 -19.39 1.54
C ALA A 172 -17.79 -17.93 1.21
N SER A 173 -18.25 -17.67 -0.01
CA SER A 173 -18.68 -16.33 -0.43
C SER A 173 -19.87 -15.84 0.38
N SER A 174 -20.91 -16.67 0.49
CA SER A 174 -22.11 -16.34 1.27
C SER A 174 -21.78 -16.07 2.74
N SER A 175 -20.91 -16.90 3.35
CA SER A 175 -20.48 -16.73 4.74
C SER A 175 -19.69 -15.44 4.96
N LEU A 176 -18.85 -15.02 4.00
CA LEU A 176 -18.12 -13.77 4.10
C LEU A 176 -19.06 -12.56 4.01
N LEU A 177 -19.99 -12.58 3.05
CA LEU A 177 -20.99 -11.52 2.89
C LEU A 177 -21.85 -11.36 4.15
N GLU A 178 -22.26 -12.49 4.76
CA GLU A 178 -22.95 -12.50 6.05
C GLU A 178 -22.12 -11.88 7.17
N GLN A 179 -20.82 -12.20 7.23
CA GLN A 179 -19.94 -11.64 8.25
C GLN A 179 -19.80 -10.13 8.09
N VAL A 180 -19.65 -9.62 6.86
CA VAL A 180 -19.62 -8.17 6.60
C VAL A 180 -20.94 -7.51 7.02
N CYS A 181 -22.09 -8.10 6.66
CA CYS A 181 -23.39 -7.56 7.07
C CYS A 181 -23.54 -7.50 8.60
N LYS A 182 -23.12 -8.55 9.31
CA LYS A 182 -23.13 -8.58 10.79
C LYS A 182 -22.28 -7.45 11.39
N LEU A 183 -21.11 -7.19 10.82
CA LEU A 183 -20.22 -6.12 11.27
C LEU A 183 -20.82 -4.74 11.01
N VAL A 184 -21.43 -4.53 9.83
CA VAL A 184 -22.16 -3.29 9.53
C VAL A 184 -23.29 -3.08 10.52
N CYS A 185 -24.10 -4.10 10.80
CA CYS A 185 -25.21 -4.01 11.76
C CYS A 185 -24.77 -3.79 13.21
N HIS A 186 -23.50 -4.08 13.55
CA HIS A 186 -22.99 -3.88 14.91
C HIS A 186 -22.78 -2.39 15.24
N VAL A 187 -22.58 -1.56 14.22
CA VAL A 187 -22.33 -0.12 14.38
C VAL A 187 -23.66 0.60 14.62
N PRO A 188 -23.71 1.68 15.43
CA PRO A 188 -24.93 2.46 15.62
C PRO A 188 -25.57 2.87 14.29
N GLN A 189 -26.87 2.63 14.14
CA GLN A 189 -27.65 2.86 12.91
C GLN A 189 -27.19 2.05 11.68
N GLY A 190 -26.25 1.11 11.82
CA GLY A 190 -25.70 0.34 10.72
C GLY A 190 -26.73 -0.53 10.00
N SER A 191 -27.67 -1.13 10.73
CA SER A 191 -28.78 -1.90 10.12
C SER A 191 -29.66 -1.03 9.21
N ALA A 192 -29.91 0.23 9.58
CA ALA A 192 -30.68 1.17 8.77
C ALA A 192 -29.92 1.65 7.52
N ARG A 193 -28.60 1.48 7.49
CA ARG A 193 -27.77 1.76 6.31
C ARG A 193 -27.88 0.65 5.25
N ILE A 194 -28.31 -0.57 5.59
CA ILE A 194 -28.45 -1.63 4.59
C ILE A 194 -29.70 -1.39 3.75
N LEU A 195 -29.51 -1.04 2.47
CA LEU A 195 -30.59 -0.76 1.52
C LEU A 195 -31.15 -2.02 0.89
N ARG A 196 -30.25 -2.91 0.48
CA ARG A 196 -30.58 -4.15 -0.23
C ARG A 196 -29.52 -5.18 0.07
N ARG A 197 -29.96 -6.43 0.24
CA ARG A 197 -29.09 -7.58 0.44
C ARG A 197 -29.66 -8.78 -0.30
N ASN A 198 -28.81 -9.52 -0.98
CA ASN A 198 -29.10 -10.87 -1.47
C ASN A 198 -27.94 -11.82 -1.09
N GLN A 199 -27.82 -12.96 -1.77
CA GLN A 199 -26.77 -13.95 -1.50
C GLN A 199 -25.38 -13.56 -2.01
N GLU A 200 -25.27 -12.59 -2.92
CA GLU A 200 -24.02 -12.23 -3.63
C GLU A 200 -23.66 -10.75 -3.50
N GLN A 201 -24.56 -9.91 -3.03
CA GLN A 201 -24.35 -8.46 -2.95
C GLN A 201 -25.08 -7.82 -1.78
N VAL A 202 -24.48 -6.76 -1.26
CA VAL A 202 -25.07 -5.87 -0.26
C VAL A 202 -24.83 -4.41 -0.68
N PHE A 203 -25.87 -3.59 -0.50
CA PHE A 203 -25.87 -2.16 -0.75
C PHE A 203 -26.00 -1.44 0.58
N VAL A 204 -25.05 -0.55 0.87
CA VAL A 204 -24.95 0.22 2.10
C VAL A 204 -25.08 1.70 1.76
N ARG A 205 -26.00 2.39 2.43
CA ARG A 205 -26.18 3.83 2.36
C ARG A 205 -25.01 4.51 3.08
N GLY A 206 -24.38 5.45 2.39
CA GLY A 206 -23.38 6.32 2.96
C GLY A 206 -23.99 7.46 3.77
N ASP A 207 -23.24 8.56 3.88
CA ASP A 207 -23.65 9.71 4.70
C ASP A 207 -24.64 10.62 3.94
N SER A 208 -24.62 10.59 2.60
CA SER A 208 -25.57 11.29 1.72
C SER A 208 -26.58 10.29 1.12
N PRO A 209 -27.84 10.69 0.85
CA PRO A 209 -28.82 9.83 0.17
C PRO A 209 -28.37 9.34 -1.22
N ALA A 210 -27.49 10.10 -1.89
CA ALA A 210 -26.94 9.73 -3.20
C ALA A 210 -25.74 8.76 -3.10
N ASP A 211 -25.09 8.68 -1.93
CA ASP A 211 -23.91 7.85 -1.68
C ASP A 211 -24.36 6.41 -1.43
N ILE A 212 -24.19 5.56 -2.45
CA ILE A 212 -24.57 4.15 -2.40
C ILE A 212 -23.33 3.29 -2.61
N ARG A 213 -22.91 2.63 -1.53
CA ARG A 213 -21.70 1.81 -1.46
C ARG A 213 -22.07 0.35 -1.60
N ARG A 214 -21.21 -0.42 -2.26
CA ARG A 214 -21.59 -1.75 -2.77
C ARG A 214 -20.52 -2.76 -2.43
N MET A 215 -20.94 -3.92 -1.98
CA MET A 215 -20.07 -5.08 -1.93
C MET A 215 -20.70 -6.22 -2.71
N TYR A 216 -19.86 -6.87 -3.50
CA TYR A 216 -20.16 -8.11 -4.19
C TYR A 216 -19.30 -9.24 -3.62
N SER A 217 -19.86 -10.43 -3.48
CA SER A 217 -19.16 -11.63 -3.06
C SER A 217 -19.47 -12.77 -4.02
N TYR A 218 -18.48 -13.18 -4.78
CA TYR A 218 -18.63 -14.15 -5.86
C TYR A 218 -17.94 -15.48 -5.51
N PRO A 219 -18.56 -16.63 -5.84
CA PRO A 219 -17.87 -17.90 -5.81
C PRO A 219 -16.88 -17.98 -6.98
N SER A 220 -15.63 -18.30 -6.69
CA SER A 220 -14.67 -18.77 -7.67
C SER A 220 -14.81 -20.28 -7.80
N SER A 221 -15.30 -20.75 -8.95
CA SER A 221 -15.25 -22.16 -9.31
C SER A 221 -13.92 -22.46 -9.99
N VAL A 222 -13.09 -23.29 -9.37
CA VAL A 222 -11.97 -23.91 -10.07
C VAL A 222 -12.56 -25.04 -10.92
N GLN A 223 -12.89 -24.76 -12.18
CA GLN A 223 -13.18 -25.82 -13.13
C GLN A 223 -11.85 -26.46 -13.51
N GLY A 224 -11.49 -27.55 -12.82
CA GLY A 224 -10.37 -28.38 -13.25
C GLY A 224 -10.66 -29.02 -14.61
N PRO A 225 -9.63 -29.39 -15.39
CA PRO A 225 -9.81 -30.22 -16.57
C PRO A 225 -10.62 -31.46 -16.18
N ARG A 226 -11.72 -31.75 -16.90
CA ARG A 226 -12.46 -32.98 -16.65
C ARG A 226 -11.51 -34.13 -16.96
N PRO A 227 -11.35 -35.14 -16.08
CA PRO A 227 -10.59 -36.32 -16.44
C PRO A 227 -11.20 -36.92 -17.70
N ILE A 228 -10.36 -37.17 -18.72
CA ILE A 228 -10.76 -37.87 -19.93
C ILE A 228 -11.29 -39.22 -19.46
N ARG A 229 -12.59 -39.48 -19.64
CA ARG A 229 -13.12 -40.81 -19.34
C ARG A 229 -12.45 -41.79 -20.32
N PRO A 230 -11.82 -42.87 -19.84
CA PRO A 230 -11.38 -43.92 -20.73
C PRO A 230 -12.61 -44.47 -21.49
N PRO A 231 -12.43 -44.91 -22.74
CA PRO A 231 -13.51 -45.52 -23.50
C PRO A 231 -14.08 -46.74 -22.74
N PRO A 232 -15.39 -47.03 -22.89
CA PRO A 232 -15.99 -48.21 -22.28
C PRO A 232 -15.26 -49.47 -22.75
N ILE A 233 -14.94 -50.35 -21.80
CA ILE A 233 -14.35 -51.66 -22.11
C ILE A 233 -15.41 -52.46 -22.88
N PRO A 234 -15.09 -53.00 -24.08
CA PRO A 234 -16.03 -53.81 -24.83
C PRO A 234 -16.42 -55.06 -24.01
N SER A 235 -17.72 -55.36 -23.97
CA SER A 235 -18.23 -56.56 -23.31
C SER A 235 -17.68 -57.81 -23.99
N PRO A 236 -17.33 -58.87 -23.23
CA PRO A 236 -16.90 -60.13 -23.83
C PRO A 236 -18.00 -60.71 -24.71
N ALA A 237 -17.60 -61.27 -25.86
CA ALA A 237 -18.52 -61.90 -26.79
C ALA A 237 -19.22 -63.10 -26.10
N PRO A 238 -20.52 -63.31 -26.34
CA PRO A 238 -21.22 -64.48 -25.82
C PRO A 238 -20.62 -65.76 -26.40
N THR A 239 -20.28 -66.70 -25.52
CA THR A 239 -19.86 -68.07 -25.83
C THR A 239 -21.04 -68.96 -26.17
#